data_AF-I4IU58-F1
#
_entry.id   AF-I4IU58-F1
#
_cell.length_a   1.000
_cell.length_b   1.000
_cell.length_c   1.000
_cell.angle_alpha   90.00
_cell.angle_beta   90.00
_cell.angle_gamma   90.00
#
_symmetry.space_group_name_H-M   'P 1'
#
loop_
_entity.id
_entity.type
_entity.pdbx_description
1 polymer ?
#
loop_
_entity_poly.entity_id
_entity_poly.type
_entity_poly.pdbx_seq_one_letter_code
_entity_poly.pdbx_strand_id
1 'polypeptide(L)' 'MGERYAEEKGLTLTRFSADWKKYGKRAGYLRNEEMAQYATHAVIFWDGKSKGTAHMIELCKTYGINYRVIKF' A
#
# COMPACT_ATOMS: atom_id res chain seq x y z
N MET A 1 8.86 -0.15 -7.56
CA MET A 1 8.13 0.02 -8.83
C MET A 1 7.35 1.34 -8.85
N GLY A 2 6.39 1.56 -7.94
CA GLY A 2 5.63 2.82 -7.90
C GLY A 2 6.49 4.08 -7.72
N GLU A 3 7.40 4.08 -6.73
CA GLU A 3 8.27 5.24 -6.47
C GLU A 3 9.13 5.61 -7.68
N ARG A 4 9.83 4.63 -8.25
CA ARG A 4 10.66 4.82 -9.45
C ARG A 4 9.86 5.39 -10.62
N TYR A 5 8.65 4.89 -10.87
CA TYR A 5 7.78 5.42 -11.94
C TYR A 5 7.39 6.87 -11.67
N ALA A 6 7.06 7.22 -10.42
CA ALA A 6 6.74 8.59 -10.05
C ALA A 6 7.93 9.52 -10.28
N GLU A 7 9.13 9.12 -9.85
CA GLU A 7 10.37 9.87 -10.06
C GLU A 7 10.68 10.06 -11.55
N GLU A 8 10.64 8.99 -12.34
CA GLU A 8 10.90 9.04 -13.80
C GLU A 8 9.89 9.92 -14.55
N LYS A 9 8.68 10.10 -14.01
CA LYS A 9 7.61 10.91 -14.61
C LYS A 9 7.45 12.29 -13.96
N GLY A 10 8.29 12.64 -12.98
CA GLY A 10 8.18 13.90 -12.25
C GLY A 10 6.86 14.05 -11.48
N LEU A 11 6.26 12.95 -11.04
CA LEU A 11 5.04 12.95 -10.23
C LEU A 11 5.39 13.18 -8.75
N THR A 12 4.49 13.87 -8.05
CA THR A 12 4.59 14.04 -6.59
C THR A 12 4.60 12.68 -5.89
N LEU A 13 5.56 12.48 -4.99
CA LEU A 13 5.73 11.23 -4.26
C LEU A 13 5.63 11.46 -2.75
N THR A 14 4.65 10.82 -2.12
CA THR A 14 4.50 10.74 -0.66
C THR A 14 4.93 9.36 -0.19
N ARG A 15 5.89 9.30 0.76
CA ARG A 15 6.43 8.03 1.28
C ARG A 15 5.85 7.73 2.66
N PHE A 16 5.47 6.46 2.85
CA PHE A 16 5.01 5.92 4.13
C PHE A 16 5.97 4.81 4.56
N SER A 17 6.84 5.11 5.53
CA SER A 17 7.85 4.17 6.05
C SER A 17 7.31 3.38 7.23
N ALA A 18 7.51 2.06 7.22
CA ALA A 18 7.14 1.21 8.36
C ALA A 18 8.24 1.25 9.45
N ASP A 19 7.88 1.62 10.68
CA ASP A 19 8.79 1.60 11.83
C ASP A 19 8.90 0.19 12.45
N TRP A 20 9.74 -0.64 11.83
CA TRP A 20 9.99 -2.01 12.27
C TRP A 20 10.67 -2.10 13.63
N LYS A 21 11.48 -1.10 14.00
CA LYS A 21 12.20 -1.08 15.29
C LYS A 21 11.21 -0.94 16.45
N LYS A 22 10.19 -0.10 16.29
CA LYS A 22 9.18 0.14 17.31
C LYS A 22 8.06 -0.91 17.31
N TYR A 23 7.58 -1.34 16.15
CA TYR A 23 6.35 -2.15 16.06
C TYR A 23 6.55 -3.57 15.53
N GLY A 24 7.78 -3.96 15.16
CA GLY A 24 8.09 -5.27 14.61
C GLY A 24 7.20 -5.60 13.41
N LYS A 25 6.68 -6.83 13.35
CA LYS A 25 5.82 -7.30 12.23
C LYS A 25 4.58 -6.44 11.98
N ARG A 26 4.08 -5.74 13.00
CA ARG A 26 2.88 -4.88 12.88
C ARG A 26 3.17 -3.57 12.13
N ALA A 27 4.44 -3.16 12.03
CA ALA A 27 4.82 -1.93 11.35
C ALA A 27 4.30 -1.87 9.90
N GLY A 28 4.36 -2.99 9.17
CA GLY A 28 3.85 -3.06 7.80
C GLY A 28 2.33 -2.88 7.70
N TYR A 29 1.58 -3.36 8.70
CA TYR A 29 0.12 -3.20 8.78
C TYR A 29 -0.26 -1.75 9.11
N LEU A 30 0.41 -1.13 10.08
CA LEU A 30 0.19 0.28 10.43
C LEU A 30 0.47 1.20 9.24
N ARG A 31 1.58 0.99 8.55
CA ARG A 31 1.89 1.73 7.32
C ARG A 31 0.85 1.50 6.21
N ASN A 32 0.28 0.30 6.10
CA ASN A 32 -0.83 0.07 5.14
C ASN A 32 -2.06 0.90 5.51
N GLU A 33 -2.38 1.01 6.81
CA GLU A 33 -3.46 1.84 7.32
C GLU A 33 -3.29 3.32 6.92
N GLU A 34 -2.09 3.86 7.17
CA GLU A 34 -1.75 5.25 6.84
C GLU A 34 -1.88 5.51 5.33
N MET A 35 -1.39 4.59 4.50
CA MET A 35 -1.54 4.69 3.05
C MET A 35 -3.01 4.63 2.60
N ALA A 36 -3.83 3.79 3.24
CA ALA A 36 -5.24 3.65 2.90
C ALA A 36 -6.03 4.91 3.26
N GLN A 37 -5.80 5.49 4.44
CA GLN A 37 -6.45 6.73 4.86
C GLN A 37 -6.11 7.93 3.96
N TYR A 38 -4.92 7.92 3.33
CA TYR A 38 -4.48 8.96 2.41
C TYR A 38 -5.01 8.80 0.98
N ALA A 39 -5.22 7.56 0.53
CA ALA A 39 -5.47 7.26 -0.88
C ALA A 39 -6.95 7.31 -1.25
N THR A 40 -7.23 7.81 -2.46
CA THR A 40 -8.56 7.67 -3.10
C THR A 40 -8.60 6.46 -4.03
N HIS A 41 -7.45 6.05 -4.57
CA HIS A 41 -7.32 4.93 -5.50
C HIS A 41 -6.07 4.09 -5.21
N ALA A 42 -6.12 2.79 -5.53
CA ALA A 42 -4.98 1.88 -5.35
C ALA A 42 -4.80 0.92 -6.53
N VAL A 43 -3.54 0.73 -6.95
CA VAL A 43 -3.14 -0.36 -7.85
C VAL A 43 -2.30 -1.34 -7.04
N ILE A 44 -2.78 -2.57 -6.94
CA ILE A 44 -2.24 -3.58 -6.01
C ILE A 44 -1.72 -4.76 -6.82
N PHE A 45 -0.43 -5.06 -6.70
CA PHE A 45 0.18 -6.24 -7.28
C PHE A 45 0.21 -7.36 -6.23
N TRP A 46 -0.40 -8.50 -6.54
CA TRP A 46 -0.58 -9.57 -5.56
C TRP A 46 -0.33 -10.96 -6.14
N ASP A 47 0.53 -11.72 -5.46
CA ASP A 47 0.86 -13.13 -5.70
C ASP A 47 -0.21 -14.12 -5.21
N GLY A 48 -1.29 -13.61 -4.60
CA GLY A 48 -2.34 -14.42 -3.98
C GLY A 48 -1.97 -15.01 -2.61
N LYS A 49 -0.76 -14.75 -2.08
CA LYS A 49 -0.26 -15.36 -0.83
C LYS A 49 0.18 -14.33 0.21
N SER A 50 0.68 -13.17 -0.21
CA SER A 50 1.16 -12.11 0.68
C SER A 50 0.05 -11.61 1.61
N LYS A 51 0.20 -11.89 2.91
CA LYS A 51 -0.73 -11.43 3.95
C LYS A 51 -0.78 -9.90 4.05
N GLY A 52 0.37 -9.23 3.86
CA GLY A 52 0.43 -7.77 3.89
C GLY A 52 -0.30 -7.13 2.71
N THR A 53 -0.23 -7.73 1.53
CA THR A 53 -0.97 -7.25 0.35
C THR A 53 -2.46 -7.55 0.49
N ALA A 54 -2.82 -8.74 0.99
CA ALA A 54 -4.22 -9.07 1.32
C ALA A 54 -4.82 -8.07 2.32
N HIS A 55 -4.06 -7.64 3.32
CA HIS A 55 -4.49 -6.60 4.25
C HIS A 55 -4.79 -5.28 3.55
N MET A 56 -3.93 -4.82 2.62
CA MET A 56 -4.19 -3.57 1.88
C MET A 56 -5.48 -3.66 1.05
N ILE A 57 -5.76 -4.82 0.44
CA ILE A 57 -7.01 -5.04 -0.30
C ILE A 57 -8.23 -4.90 0.62
N GLU A 58 -8.14 -5.44 1.84
CA GLU A 58 -9.21 -5.32 2.82
C GLU A 58 -9.43 -3.87 3.25
N LEU A 59 -8.35 -3.13 3.53
CA LEU A 59 -8.43 -1.70 3.85
C LEU A 59 -9.06 -0.89 2.73
N CYS A 60 -8.77 -1.20 1.46
CA CYS A 60 -9.43 -0.53 0.35
C CYS A 60 -10.96 -0.72 0.38
N LYS A 61 -11.45 -1.90 0.76
CA LYS A 61 -12.90 -2.11 0.94
C LYS A 61 -13.43 -1.32 2.14
N THR A 62 -12.72 -1.35 3.27
CA THR A 62 -13.13 -0.67 4.50
C THR A 62 -13.23 0.84 4.33
N TYR A 63 -12.26 1.45 3.63
CA TYR A 63 -12.20 2.90 3.40
C TYR A 63 -12.87 3.37 2.11
N GLY A 64 -13.48 2.46 1.32
CA GLY A 64 -14.13 2.82 0.05
C GLY A 64 -13.16 3.32 -1.03
N ILE A 65 -11.91 2.87 -0.99
CA ILE A 65 -10.87 3.22 -1.96
C ILE A 65 -11.14 2.42 -3.23
N ASN A 66 -11.16 3.06 -4.40
CA ASN A 66 -11.28 2.35 -5.67
C ASN A 66 -9.96 1.63 -5.98
N TYR A 67 -9.97 0.31 -6.14
CA TYR A 67 -8.74 -0.44 -6.34
C TYR A 67 -8.79 -1.43 -7.50
N ARG A 68 -7.61 -1.73 -8.06
CA ARG A 68 -7.40 -2.80 -9.03
C ARG A 68 -6.31 -3.75 -8.56
N VAL A 69 -6.61 -5.04 -8.56
CA VAL A 69 -5.63 -6.09 -8.24
C VAL A 69 -5.07 -6.68 -9.53
N ILE A 70 -3.75 -6.70 -9.65
CA ILE A 70 -3.00 -7.33 -10.73
C ILE A 70 -2.31 -8.56 -10.15
N LYS A 71 -2.71 -9.74 -10.64
CA LYS A 71 -2.11 -11.02 -10.23
C LYS A 71 -0.89 -11.36 -11.08
N PHE A 72 0.10 -11.99 -10.47
CA PHE A 72 1.31 -12.49 -11.13
C PHE A 72 1.82 -13.76 -10.43
#